data_AF-A0AAW2ZGG5-F1
#
_entry.id   AF-A0AAW2ZGG5-F1
#
_cell.length_a   1.000
_cell.length_b   1.000
_cell.length_c   1.000
_cell.angle_alpha   90.00
_cell.angle_beta   90.00
_cell.angle_gamma   90.00
#
_symmetry.space_group_name_H-M   'P 1'
#
loop_
_entity.id
_entity.type
_entity.pdbx_description
1 polymer ?
#
loop_
_entity_poly.entity_id
_entity_poly.type
_entity_poly.pdbx_seq_one_letter_code
_entity_poly.pdbx_strand_id
1 'polypeptide(L)'
;MQKQLLSDEQVLKFIVDGYLVVQPKYQNENINEKVLERYTKLKGNPGNNILPLIPELGEVFDTPEVSGALESLLGPDYQMWVHRYVHASGWTNQHWHKDCQQIPKTNPYICKHHLRDILAFYYPQDTTIELGPTEIRPSTQYSIADWDKHNEKELKLTCPKGTVVLLHNFLVHRGTRNSTLFKTRYACKFSFLRIRDPGDEGGPSWNFKSCPEFPSNDTLAPIYKSIWEWMTNSKLNLNDDLDVTLCKNQLKDNKEKNRLIAAYQLGRQGEFEFLMRSFLNEPNQERAREIAYGLTACVNQIDAVKLLNITLKGATENFVVGSIGFIFSELTIKCDDVIKESIDILINKVNNLQNDEMKYFARTHCCDAIATLCTVKNLEMDYTIVSKFFYDSIQENDVSLRSLSKLGPRVQLSDMSTFEDILYKSGDRYRIGYAIQTLKRINNPQSCNILIRYLEKTRWDYCTTVENPY
;
A
#
# COMPACT_ATOMS: atom_id res chain seq x y z
N MET A 1 23.88 0.25 11.21
CA MET A 1 23.78 1.66 11.65
C MET A 1 22.42 1.87 12.30
N GLN A 2 22.30 2.76 13.29
CA GLN A 2 21.01 3.09 13.90
C GLN A 2 20.14 3.86 12.89
N LYS A 3 18.88 3.48 12.72
CA LYS A 3 17.93 4.16 11.81
C LYS A 3 17.64 5.58 12.29
N GLN A 4 17.47 6.51 11.35
CA GLN A 4 17.02 7.88 11.64
C GLN A 4 15.52 7.98 11.41
N LEU A 5 14.75 7.88 12.49
CA LEU A 5 13.28 7.95 12.45
C LEU A 5 12.79 9.39 12.21
N LEU A 6 11.60 9.51 11.61
CA LEU A 6 10.92 10.78 11.37
C LEU A 6 10.38 11.38 12.68
N SER A 7 10.25 12.70 12.68
CA SER A 7 9.50 13.46 13.70
C SER A 7 7.99 13.40 13.45
N ASP A 8 7.21 13.82 14.44
CA ASP A 8 5.75 13.96 14.36
C ASP A 8 5.34 14.87 13.18
N GLU A 9 6.03 15.99 12.99
CA GLU A 9 5.76 16.95 11.92
C GLU A 9 6.06 16.37 10.54
N GLN A 10 7.10 15.55 10.40
CA GLN A 10 7.43 14.89 9.14
C GLN A 10 6.42 13.83 8.75
N VAL A 11 5.91 13.05 9.74
CA VAL A 11 4.84 12.07 9.50
C VAL A 11 3.54 12.79 9.14
N LEU A 12 3.15 13.83 9.88
CA LEU A 12 1.97 14.63 9.55
C LEU A 12 2.10 15.27 8.16
N LYS A 13 3.26 15.82 7.82
CA LYS A 13 3.52 16.38 6.49
C LYS A 13 3.29 15.33 5.39
N PHE A 14 3.77 14.10 5.59
CA PHE A 14 3.52 13.02 4.63
C PHE A 14 2.03 12.68 4.52
N ILE A 15 1.28 12.66 5.63
CA ILE A 15 -0.17 12.44 5.61
C ILE A 15 -0.89 13.56 4.84
N VAL A 16 -0.51 14.82 5.06
CA VAL A 16 -1.16 15.98 4.42
C VAL A 16 -0.82 16.05 2.93
N ASP A 17 0.47 16.04 2.60
CA ASP A 17 0.97 16.34 1.26
C ASP A 17 1.05 15.08 0.38
N GLY A 18 1.14 13.89 1.00
CA GLY A 18 1.30 12.61 0.33
C GLY A 18 2.70 12.32 -0.20
N TYR A 19 3.71 13.11 0.16
CA TYR A 19 5.10 12.86 -0.23
C TYR A 19 6.12 13.36 0.82
N LEU A 20 7.33 12.81 0.77
CA LEU A 20 8.48 13.23 1.57
C LEU A 20 9.77 13.11 0.76
N VAL A 21 10.60 14.14 0.80
CA VAL A 21 11.93 14.14 0.17
C VAL A 21 12.96 13.76 1.23
N VAL A 22 13.73 12.72 0.97
CA VAL A 22 14.80 12.23 1.84
C VAL A 22 16.13 12.41 1.12
N GLN A 23 17.05 13.13 1.76
CA GLN A 23 18.43 13.28 1.30
C GLN A 23 19.33 12.38 2.16
N PRO A 24 19.74 11.21 1.66
CA PRO A 24 20.56 10.28 2.43
C PRO A 24 22.02 10.69 2.45
N LYS A 25 22.73 10.32 3.51
CA LYS A 25 24.19 10.46 3.58
C LYS A 25 24.85 9.15 3.18
N TYR A 26 25.39 9.12 1.96
CA TYR A 26 26.04 7.94 1.42
C TYR A 26 27.44 7.76 1.97
N GLN A 27 27.77 6.55 2.43
CA GLN A 27 29.15 6.18 2.80
C GLN A 27 30.03 6.03 1.56
N ASN A 28 29.47 5.47 0.47
CA ASN A 28 30.12 5.36 -0.82
C ASN A 28 29.81 6.62 -1.64
N GLU A 29 30.75 7.57 -1.67
CA GLU A 29 30.56 8.86 -2.34
C GLU A 29 30.26 8.74 -3.84
N ASN A 30 30.68 7.64 -4.48
CA ASN A 30 30.51 7.36 -5.91
C ASN A 30 29.31 6.44 -6.21
N ILE A 31 28.42 6.20 -5.25
CA ILE A 31 27.27 5.28 -5.42
C ILE A 31 26.35 5.71 -6.57
N ASN A 32 26.13 7.01 -6.72
CA ASN A 32 25.28 7.60 -7.74
C ASN A 32 25.83 7.33 -9.15
N GLU A 33 27.13 7.59 -9.33
CA GLU A 33 27.87 7.36 -10.56
C GLU A 33 27.90 5.88 -10.94
N LYS A 34 28.14 4.99 -9.96
CA LYS A 34 28.11 3.53 -10.18
C LYS A 34 26.74 3.04 -10.63
N VAL A 35 25.66 3.50 -9.98
CA VAL A 35 24.29 3.14 -10.38
C VAL A 35 24.02 3.58 -11.81
N LEU A 36 24.38 4.83 -12.15
CA LEU A 36 24.15 5.38 -13.49
C LEU A 36 24.98 4.64 -14.55
N GLU A 37 26.25 4.39 -14.28
CA GLU A 37 27.16 3.65 -15.18
C GLU A 37 26.66 2.23 -15.44
N ARG A 38 26.30 1.48 -14.39
CA ARG A 38 25.75 0.13 -14.54
C ARG A 38 24.45 0.15 -15.34
N TYR A 39 23.53 1.07 -15.01
CA TYR A 39 22.25 1.15 -15.70
C TYR A 39 22.39 1.46 -17.19
N THR A 40 23.23 2.42 -17.55
CA THR A 40 23.46 2.83 -18.94
C THR A 40 24.13 1.75 -19.79
N LYS A 41 24.82 0.79 -19.16
CA LYS A 41 25.38 -0.39 -19.83
C LYS A 41 24.36 -1.51 -20.05
N LEU A 42 23.19 -1.47 -19.40
CA LEU A 42 22.16 -2.50 -19.57
C LEU A 42 21.47 -2.37 -20.93
N LYS A 43 21.30 -3.51 -21.61
CA LYS A 43 20.48 -3.61 -22.82
C LYS A 43 18.99 -3.63 -22.42
N GLY A 44 18.35 -2.46 -22.44
CA GLY A 44 16.92 -2.32 -22.14
C GLY A 44 16.60 -2.25 -20.64
N ASN A 45 15.31 -2.28 -20.30
CA ASN A 45 14.87 -2.16 -18.91
C ASN A 45 14.92 -3.53 -18.19
N PRO A 46 15.68 -3.68 -17.10
CA PRO A 46 15.82 -4.95 -16.37
C PRO A 46 14.58 -5.31 -15.52
N GLY A 47 13.61 -4.40 -15.39
CA GLY A 47 12.40 -4.58 -14.59
C GLY A 47 12.70 -4.99 -13.14
N ASN A 48 11.98 -6.01 -12.66
CA ASN A 48 12.06 -6.47 -11.27
C ASN A 48 13.45 -7.04 -10.87
N ASN A 49 14.31 -7.37 -11.84
CA ASN A 49 15.65 -7.93 -11.64
C ASN A 49 16.75 -6.87 -11.50
N ILE A 50 16.38 -5.61 -11.25
CA ILE A 50 17.36 -4.51 -11.13
C ILE A 50 18.34 -4.70 -9.95
N LEU A 51 17.90 -5.20 -8.79
CA LEU A 51 18.77 -5.30 -7.60
C LEU A 51 19.97 -6.24 -7.79
N PRO A 52 19.81 -7.46 -8.35
CA PRO A 52 20.97 -8.30 -8.67
C PRO A 52 21.94 -7.67 -9.68
N LEU A 53 21.46 -6.82 -10.59
CA LEU A 53 22.27 -6.19 -11.63
C LEU A 53 22.96 -4.90 -11.13
N ILE A 54 22.35 -4.21 -10.18
CA ILE A 54 22.84 -2.97 -9.57
C ILE A 54 22.69 -3.10 -8.05
N PRO A 55 23.58 -3.85 -7.37
CA PRO A 55 23.51 -4.10 -5.94
C PRO A 55 23.63 -2.82 -5.11
N GLU A 56 24.25 -1.76 -5.64
CA GLU A 56 24.35 -0.45 -5.02
C GLU A 56 22.97 0.16 -4.71
N LEU A 57 21.90 -0.23 -5.42
CA LEU A 57 20.54 0.20 -5.08
C LEU A 57 20.09 -0.33 -3.71
N GLY A 58 20.57 -1.50 -3.29
CA GLY A 58 20.33 -2.02 -1.93
C GLY A 58 20.93 -1.09 -0.87
N GLU A 59 22.18 -0.68 -1.06
CA GLU A 59 22.88 0.25 -0.16
C GLU A 59 22.12 1.58 0.00
N VAL A 60 21.48 2.08 -1.07
CA VAL A 60 20.66 3.30 -1.01
C VAL A 60 19.51 3.17 -0.01
N PHE A 61 18.75 2.07 -0.09
CA PHE A 61 17.59 1.84 0.78
C PHE A 61 17.97 1.39 2.19
N ASP A 62 19.19 0.90 2.39
CA ASP A 62 19.74 0.53 3.69
C ASP A 62 20.36 1.73 4.46
N THR A 63 20.43 2.91 3.84
CA THR A 63 20.86 4.13 4.54
C THR A 63 19.96 4.43 5.76
N PRO A 64 20.52 4.95 6.88
CA PRO A 64 19.75 5.28 8.08
C PRO A 64 18.55 6.19 7.83
N GLU A 65 18.69 7.16 6.93
CA GLU A 65 17.66 8.14 6.61
C GLU A 65 16.51 7.51 5.82
N VAL A 66 16.81 6.70 4.80
CA VAL A 66 15.78 6.07 3.96
C VAL A 66 15.07 4.94 4.71
N SER A 67 15.84 4.04 5.33
CA SER A 67 15.26 2.94 6.10
C SER A 67 14.49 3.41 7.33
N GLY A 68 14.96 4.48 7.99
CA GLY A 68 14.26 5.12 9.10
C GLY A 68 12.98 5.83 8.68
N ALA A 69 12.98 6.52 7.52
CA ALA A 69 11.77 7.12 6.96
C ALA A 69 10.72 6.07 6.56
N LEU A 70 11.15 5.00 5.90
CA LEU A 70 10.25 3.89 5.53
C LEU A 70 9.67 3.19 6.78
N GLU A 71 10.48 2.92 7.81
CA GLU A 71 9.99 2.34 9.07
C GLU A 71 9.02 3.27 9.81
N SER A 72 9.31 4.58 9.82
CA SER A 72 8.44 5.58 10.45
C SER A 72 7.04 5.59 9.82
N LEU A 73 6.96 5.38 8.50
CA LEU A 73 5.72 5.46 7.74
C LEU A 73 5.00 4.12 7.58
N LEU A 74 5.72 3.01 7.39
CA LEU A 74 5.15 1.68 7.12
C LEU A 74 5.21 0.73 8.32
N GLY A 75 5.82 1.15 9.43
CA GLY A 75 6.04 0.27 10.58
C GLY A 75 7.33 -0.54 10.49
N PRO A 76 7.70 -1.21 11.60
CA PRO A 76 8.79 -2.17 11.59
C PRO A 76 8.45 -3.33 10.65
N ASP A 77 9.50 -4.04 10.21
CA ASP A 77 9.35 -5.17 9.30
C ASP A 77 8.59 -4.78 8.01
N TYR A 78 8.71 -3.56 7.49
CA TYR A 78 8.19 -3.24 6.17
C TYR A 78 8.89 -4.08 5.08
N GLN A 79 8.27 -4.21 3.91
CA GLN A 79 8.81 -5.05 2.84
C GLN A 79 8.98 -4.26 1.54
N MET A 80 10.18 -4.30 0.96
CA MET A 80 10.37 -3.92 -0.43
C MET A 80 9.70 -4.94 -1.34
N TRP A 81 8.68 -4.52 -2.08
CA TRP A 81 7.93 -5.38 -2.98
C TRP A 81 8.70 -5.68 -4.27
N VAL A 82 8.26 -6.69 -5.01
CA VAL A 82 8.99 -7.17 -6.20
C VAL A 82 8.87 -6.25 -7.40
N HIS A 83 7.84 -5.42 -7.46
CA HIS A 83 7.67 -4.50 -8.58
C HIS A 83 8.70 -3.38 -8.50
N ARG A 84 9.58 -3.35 -9.49
CA ARG A 84 10.66 -2.36 -9.61
C ARG A 84 10.78 -1.95 -11.05
N TYR A 85 11.04 -0.67 -11.26
CA TYR A 85 11.13 -0.13 -12.61
C TYR A 85 12.02 1.09 -12.64
N VAL A 86 12.92 1.18 -13.62
CA VAL A 86 13.68 2.41 -13.85
C VAL A 86 13.03 3.21 -14.97
N HIS A 87 12.57 4.41 -14.63
CA HIS A 87 11.97 5.33 -15.59
C HIS A 87 13.04 6.21 -16.23
N ALA A 88 13.18 6.11 -17.55
CA ALA A 88 13.88 7.10 -18.36
C ALA A 88 12.92 8.23 -18.73
N SER A 89 13.37 9.48 -18.69
CA SER A 89 12.58 10.62 -19.15
C SER A 89 12.32 10.56 -20.65
N GLY A 90 11.10 10.84 -21.07
CA GLY A 90 10.73 10.95 -22.48
C GLY A 90 10.67 12.41 -22.96
N TRP A 91 10.41 12.57 -24.26
CA TRP A 91 10.25 13.88 -24.91
C TRP A 91 8.87 14.51 -24.71
N THR A 92 7.93 13.77 -24.13
CA THR A 92 6.56 14.20 -23.86
C THR A 92 6.24 14.04 -22.38
N ASN A 93 5.28 14.82 -21.89
CA ASN A 93 4.69 14.58 -20.58
C ASN A 93 3.90 13.29 -20.62
N GLN A 94 4.01 12.48 -19.57
CA GLN A 94 3.04 11.42 -19.32
C GLN A 94 1.69 12.01 -18.91
N HIS A 95 0.62 11.24 -19.07
CA HIS A 95 -0.68 11.59 -18.49
C HIS A 95 -0.61 11.55 -16.96
N TRP A 96 -1.44 12.38 -16.31
CA TRP A 96 -1.65 12.27 -14.87
C TRP A 96 -2.22 10.90 -14.54
N HIS A 97 -1.63 10.24 -13.54
CA HIS A 97 -2.10 8.93 -13.12
C HIS A 97 -1.86 8.69 -11.63
N LYS A 98 -2.58 7.69 -11.12
CA LYS A 98 -2.25 6.94 -9.92
C LYS A 98 -1.80 5.54 -10.37
N ASP A 99 -0.75 5.01 -9.77
CA ASP A 99 -0.23 3.68 -10.14
C ASP A 99 -1.28 2.58 -9.97
N CYS A 100 -2.07 2.69 -8.94
CA CYS A 100 -3.11 1.73 -8.57
C CYS A 100 -4.34 1.78 -9.49
N GLN A 101 -4.62 2.88 -10.23
CA GLN A 101 -5.80 3.00 -11.11
C GLN A 101 -5.60 2.45 -12.53
N GLN A 102 -4.39 2.03 -12.90
CA GLN A 102 -4.15 1.43 -14.23
C GLN A 102 -4.60 -0.04 -14.34
N ILE A 103 -5.39 -0.54 -13.38
CA ILE A 103 -5.85 -1.94 -13.32
C ILE A 103 -7.37 -1.99 -13.62
N PRO A 104 -7.80 -2.39 -14.83
CA PRO A 104 -9.20 -2.35 -15.24
C PRO A 104 -10.17 -3.25 -14.44
N LYS A 105 -9.63 -4.23 -13.68
CA LYS A 105 -10.42 -5.27 -12.98
C LYS A 105 -10.71 -4.95 -11.51
N THR A 106 -10.29 -3.80 -10.99
CA THR A 106 -10.48 -3.41 -9.57
C THR A 106 -11.64 -2.41 -9.40
N ASN A 107 -12.69 -2.49 -10.22
CA ASN A 107 -13.87 -1.64 -10.07
C ASN A 107 -14.90 -2.36 -9.15
N PRO A 108 -15.39 -1.74 -8.06
CA PRO A 108 -15.11 -0.39 -7.57
C PRO A 108 -13.73 -0.26 -6.96
N TYR A 109 -13.06 0.79 -7.41
CA TYR A 109 -11.73 1.14 -6.96
C TYR A 109 -11.79 1.68 -5.54
N ILE A 110 -11.12 1.00 -4.61
CA ILE A 110 -10.90 1.48 -3.24
C ILE A 110 -9.51 2.13 -3.14
N CYS A 111 -9.52 3.36 -2.68
CA CYS A 111 -8.35 4.11 -2.29
C CYS A 111 -7.93 3.71 -0.88
N LYS A 112 -6.74 3.13 -0.71
CA LYS A 112 -6.22 2.79 0.62
C LYS A 112 -5.73 4.08 1.27
N HIS A 113 -6.59 4.76 2.03
CA HIS A 113 -6.26 6.02 2.71
C HIS A 113 -5.28 5.82 3.87
N HIS A 114 -5.38 4.70 4.59
CA HIS A 114 -4.37 4.32 5.57
C HIS A 114 -3.07 3.93 4.87
N LEU A 115 -1.94 4.17 5.53
CA LEU A 115 -0.61 4.03 4.93
C LEU A 115 -0.19 2.56 4.83
N ARG A 116 -0.65 1.90 3.76
CA ARG A 116 -0.41 0.48 3.46
C ARG A 116 0.79 0.28 2.53
N ASP A 117 1.03 1.22 1.63
CA ASP A 117 2.07 1.15 0.64
C ASP A 117 2.67 2.53 0.28
N ILE A 118 3.96 2.51 -0.07
CA ILE A 118 4.73 3.69 -0.47
C ILE A 118 5.47 3.37 -1.76
N LEU A 119 5.51 4.36 -2.65
CA LEU A 119 6.39 4.40 -3.80
C LEU A 119 7.64 5.20 -3.44
N ALA A 120 8.82 4.68 -3.75
CA ALA A 120 10.07 5.42 -3.63
C ALA A 120 10.69 5.63 -5.01
N PHE A 121 11.05 6.88 -5.31
CA PHE A 121 11.84 7.25 -6.48
C PHE A 121 13.24 7.67 -6.04
N TYR A 122 14.24 6.88 -6.42
CA TYR A 122 15.65 7.24 -6.26
C TYR A 122 16.20 7.89 -7.54
N TYR A 123 16.86 9.04 -7.38
CA TYR A 123 17.44 9.82 -8.47
C TYR A 123 18.97 9.77 -8.39
N PRO A 124 19.66 8.96 -9.22
CA PRO A 124 21.12 8.82 -9.18
C PRO A 124 21.87 10.03 -9.78
N GLN A 125 21.17 11.12 -10.10
CA GLN A 125 21.73 12.31 -10.75
C GLN A 125 20.88 13.54 -10.44
N ASP A 126 21.48 14.72 -10.58
CA ASP A 126 20.76 15.98 -10.41
C ASP A 126 19.58 16.01 -11.37
N THR A 127 18.41 16.31 -10.81
CA THR A 127 17.15 16.34 -11.54
C THR A 127 16.65 17.77 -11.55
N THR A 128 16.94 18.49 -12.64
CA THR A 128 16.48 19.87 -12.89
C THR A 128 15.15 19.87 -13.63
N ILE A 129 14.54 21.05 -13.80
CA ILE A 129 13.27 21.19 -14.55
C ILE A 129 13.43 20.71 -16.00
N GLU A 130 14.56 21.03 -16.63
CA GLU A 130 14.84 20.74 -18.04
C GLU A 130 15.01 19.23 -18.29
N LEU A 131 15.45 18.49 -17.27
CA LEU A 131 15.65 17.04 -17.34
C LEU A 131 14.35 16.24 -17.20
N GLY A 132 13.21 16.91 -17.03
CA GLY A 132 11.90 16.27 -16.92
C GLY A 132 11.74 15.56 -15.57
N PRO A 133 11.63 16.29 -14.45
CA PRO A 133 11.41 15.71 -13.12
C PRO A 133 10.08 14.96 -13.06
N THR A 134 9.89 14.15 -12.01
CA THR A 134 8.55 13.72 -11.63
C THR A 134 7.77 14.94 -11.15
N GLU A 135 6.53 15.07 -11.58
CA GLU A 135 5.62 16.12 -11.15
C GLU A 135 4.45 15.48 -10.40
N ILE A 136 4.07 16.10 -9.29
CA ILE A 136 3.04 15.61 -8.38
C ILE A 136 1.97 16.66 -8.16
N ARG A 137 0.81 16.20 -7.68
CA ARG A 137 -0.21 17.07 -7.08
C ARG A 137 -0.37 16.70 -5.62
N PRO A 138 0.19 17.49 -4.69
CA PRO A 138 0.09 17.20 -3.27
C PRO A 138 -1.36 17.10 -2.79
N SER A 139 -1.59 16.29 -1.75
CA SER A 139 -2.89 16.12 -1.08
C SER A 139 -3.99 15.42 -1.92
N THR A 140 -3.63 14.79 -3.04
CA THR A 140 -4.58 14.09 -3.95
C THR A 140 -4.81 12.62 -3.62
N GLN A 141 -4.08 12.09 -2.64
CA GLN A 141 -4.08 10.68 -2.29
C GLN A 141 -5.40 10.16 -1.72
N TYR A 142 -6.32 11.04 -1.30
CA TYR A 142 -7.60 10.65 -0.66
C TYR A 142 -8.84 10.79 -1.54
N SER A 143 -8.71 11.37 -2.73
CA SER A 143 -9.82 11.48 -3.69
C SER A 143 -9.72 10.35 -4.73
N ILE A 144 -10.79 10.09 -5.46
CA ILE A 144 -10.85 9.25 -6.68
C ILE A 144 -11.20 10.09 -7.92
N ALA A 145 -11.48 11.38 -7.75
CA ALA A 145 -11.95 12.30 -8.79
C ALA A 145 -11.02 12.44 -10.01
N ASP A 146 -11.60 12.92 -11.11
CA ASP A 146 -10.94 13.06 -12.41
C ASP A 146 -9.81 14.11 -12.36
N TRP A 147 -8.57 13.62 -12.26
CA TRP A 147 -7.36 14.41 -12.14
C TRP A 147 -7.23 15.43 -13.27
N ASP A 148 -7.62 15.10 -14.49
CA ASP A 148 -7.44 16.02 -15.63
C ASP A 148 -8.30 17.28 -15.52
N LYS A 149 -9.30 17.30 -14.63
CA LYS A 149 -10.25 18.42 -14.45
C LYS A 149 -10.00 19.27 -13.20
N HIS A 150 -8.96 18.98 -12.42
CA HIS A 150 -8.68 19.69 -11.18
C HIS A 150 -7.57 20.75 -11.32
N ASN A 151 -7.82 21.93 -10.75
CA ASN A 151 -6.86 23.05 -10.60
C ASN A 151 -5.98 22.89 -9.34
N GLU A 152 -5.53 21.68 -9.05
CA GLU A 152 -4.67 21.43 -7.90
C GLU A 152 -3.28 22.01 -8.11
N LYS A 153 -2.58 22.31 -7.01
CA LYS A 153 -1.20 22.80 -7.06
C LYS A 153 -0.31 21.71 -7.66
N GLU A 154 0.36 22.04 -8.76
CA GLU A 154 1.34 21.16 -9.39
C GLU A 154 2.75 21.47 -8.83
N LEU A 155 3.51 20.43 -8.51
CA LEU A 155 4.87 20.55 -8.00
C LEU A 155 5.82 19.64 -8.77
N LYS A 156 6.82 20.25 -9.43
CA LYS A 156 7.94 19.54 -10.05
C LYS A 156 8.99 19.21 -9.00
N LEU A 157 9.30 17.93 -8.84
CA LEU A 157 10.26 17.43 -7.87
C LEU A 157 11.69 17.53 -8.41
N THR A 158 12.23 18.75 -8.44
CA THR A 158 13.67 18.93 -8.69
C THR A 158 14.47 18.61 -7.46
N CYS A 159 15.58 17.89 -7.61
CA CYS A 159 16.37 17.44 -6.49
C CYS A 159 17.84 17.17 -6.88
N PRO A 160 18.79 17.29 -5.94
CA PRO A 160 20.18 16.90 -6.18
C PRO A 160 20.31 15.38 -6.33
N LYS A 161 21.42 14.94 -6.93
CA LYS A 161 21.76 13.52 -7.04
C LYS A 161 21.73 12.84 -5.67
N GLY A 162 21.33 11.58 -5.67
CA GLY A 162 21.21 10.81 -4.43
C GLY A 162 19.90 11.03 -3.68
N THR A 163 18.96 11.81 -4.21
CA THR A 163 17.69 12.01 -3.50
C THR A 163 16.80 10.78 -3.61
N VAL A 164 16.12 10.42 -2.51
CA VAL A 164 15.01 9.48 -2.50
C VAL A 164 13.73 10.23 -2.17
N VAL A 165 12.75 10.22 -3.08
CA VAL A 165 11.42 10.80 -2.82
C VAL A 165 10.45 9.66 -2.53
N LEU A 166 9.81 9.71 -1.36
CA LEU A 166 8.73 8.80 -0.95
C LEU A 166 7.39 9.44 -1.31
N LEU A 167 6.51 8.69 -1.97
CA LEU A 167 5.15 9.09 -2.34
C LEU A 167 4.15 8.08 -1.76
N HIS A 168 3.00 8.58 -1.32
CA HIS A 168 1.83 7.75 -1.10
C HIS A 168 1.44 7.07 -2.42
N ASN A 169 1.14 5.77 -2.41
CA ASN A 169 0.90 5.02 -3.66
C ASN A 169 -0.27 5.58 -4.49
N PHE A 170 -1.24 6.19 -3.81
CA PHE A 170 -2.40 6.85 -4.41
C PHE A 170 -2.19 8.33 -4.74
N LEU A 171 -0.98 8.89 -4.62
CA LEU A 171 -0.71 10.27 -5.00
C LEU A 171 -0.70 10.41 -6.53
N VAL A 172 -1.38 11.44 -7.04
CA VAL A 172 -1.38 11.75 -8.47
C VAL A 172 0.00 12.27 -8.88
N HIS A 173 0.57 11.64 -9.90
CA HIS A 173 1.88 12.01 -10.41
C HIS A 173 2.00 11.76 -11.93
N ARG A 174 3.05 12.33 -12.52
CA ARG A 174 3.48 12.07 -13.90
C ARG A 174 4.97 12.29 -14.08
N GLY A 175 5.57 11.61 -15.06
CA GLY A 175 6.85 12.03 -15.61
C GLY A 175 6.67 13.22 -16.56
N THR A 176 7.47 14.27 -16.40
CA THR A 176 7.46 15.42 -17.32
C THR A 176 8.46 15.27 -18.45
N ARG A 177 8.26 16.05 -19.51
CA ARG A 177 9.12 16.06 -20.70
C ARG A 177 10.54 16.46 -20.32
N ASN A 178 11.50 15.76 -20.88
CA ASN A 178 12.89 16.19 -20.93
C ASN A 178 13.08 17.09 -22.15
N SER A 179 13.56 18.31 -21.91
CA SER A 179 13.88 19.30 -22.95
C SER A 179 15.37 19.38 -23.27
N THR A 180 16.20 18.51 -22.70
CA THR A 180 17.63 18.42 -23.01
C THR A 180 17.88 17.40 -24.13
N LEU A 181 18.85 17.68 -25.01
CA LEU A 181 19.18 16.81 -26.15
C LEU A 181 20.14 15.66 -25.81
N PHE A 182 20.99 15.84 -24.80
CA PHE A 182 22.16 14.97 -24.57
C PHE A 182 22.17 14.26 -23.22
N LYS A 183 21.15 14.47 -22.39
CA LYS A 183 21.06 13.87 -21.06
C LYS A 183 19.69 13.25 -20.87
N THR A 184 19.65 12.07 -20.26
CA THR A 184 18.41 11.36 -19.92
C THR A 184 18.26 11.32 -18.42
N ARG A 185 17.07 11.65 -17.91
CA ARG A 185 16.78 11.50 -16.49
C ARG A 185 16.36 10.08 -16.15
N TYR A 186 17.04 9.42 -15.21
CA TYR A 186 16.65 8.13 -14.66
C TYR A 186 16.06 8.30 -13.26
N ALA A 187 14.95 7.62 -13.00
CA ALA A 187 14.34 7.54 -11.68
C ALA A 187 14.05 6.06 -11.37
N CYS A 188 14.68 5.51 -10.34
CA CYS A 188 14.50 4.12 -9.95
C CYS A 188 13.32 4.01 -9.00
N LYS A 189 12.23 3.41 -9.47
CA LYS A 189 10.98 3.22 -8.74
C LYS A 189 10.96 1.89 -8.02
N PHE A 190 10.63 1.94 -6.74
CA PHE A 190 10.44 0.80 -5.85
C PHE A 190 9.13 0.95 -5.10
N SER A 191 8.47 -0.18 -4.81
CA SER A 191 7.28 -0.21 -3.96
C SER A 191 7.63 -0.83 -2.61
N PHE A 192 7.05 -0.31 -1.54
CA PHE A 192 7.22 -0.80 -0.18
C PHE A 192 5.86 -1.01 0.47
N LEU A 193 5.72 -2.09 1.24
CA LEU A 193 4.48 -2.48 1.90
C LEU A 193 4.63 -2.48 3.41
N ARG A 194 3.60 -2.00 4.08
CA ARG A 194 3.37 -2.26 5.50
C ARG A 194 3.00 -3.72 5.67
N ILE A 195 3.64 -4.36 6.64
CA ILE A 195 3.33 -5.74 7.01
C ILE A 195 2.71 -5.82 8.40
N ARG A 196 3.22 -5.05 9.35
CA ARG A 196 2.65 -4.98 10.71
C ARG A 196 1.72 -3.79 10.83
N ASP A 197 0.55 -4.03 11.39
CA ASP A 197 -0.44 -2.98 11.57
C ASP A 197 -0.08 -2.13 12.80
N PRO A 198 -0.47 -0.85 12.81
CA PRO A 198 -0.29 -0.01 13.97
C PRO A 198 -0.87 -0.65 15.24
N GLY A 199 -0.12 -0.60 16.33
CA GLY A 199 -0.57 -1.14 17.62
C GLY A 199 -0.34 -2.63 17.85
N ASP A 200 0.27 -3.36 16.91
CA ASP A 200 0.58 -4.79 17.10
C ASP A 200 1.41 -5.01 18.38
N GLU A 201 2.53 -4.29 18.62
CA GLU A 201 3.34 -4.49 19.85
C GLU A 201 4.18 -3.28 20.35
N GLY A 202 4.04 -2.06 19.81
CA GLY A 202 5.02 -1.00 20.14
C GLY A 202 4.61 0.47 19.96
N GLY A 203 3.33 0.77 19.71
CA GLY A 203 2.89 2.14 19.43
C GLY A 203 3.45 2.67 18.09
N PRO A 204 3.52 4.00 17.92
CA PRO A 204 4.12 4.66 16.75
C PRO A 204 5.53 4.16 16.41
N SER A 205 5.83 3.94 15.13
CA SER A 205 7.14 3.45 14.66
C SER A 205 8.12 4.57 14.28
N TRP A 206 7.84 5.80 14.68
CA TRP A 206 8.68 6.98 14.45
C TRP A 206 9.10 7.61 15.78
N ASN A 207 9.84 8.72 15.75
CA ASN A 207 10.23 9.45 16.97
C ASN A 207 9.05 10.27 17.52
N PHE A 208 8.01 9.57 17.97
CA PHE A 208 6.78 10.15 18.47
C PHE A 208 7.00 10.85 19.82
N LYS A 209 6.57 12.10 19.92
CA LYS A 209 6.56 12.90 21.15
C LYS A 209 5.15 13.27 21.55
N SER A 210 4.38 13.78 20.61
CA SER A 210 3.01 14.26 20.84
C SER A 210 2.26 14.41 19.53
N CYS A 211 0.93 14.56 19.61
CA CYS A 211 0.15 14.95 18.46
C CYS A 211 0.55 16.37 17.99
N PRO A 212 1.00 16.55 16.74
CA PRO A 212 1.30 17.87 16.18
C PRO A 212 0.00 18.65 15.90
N GLU A 213 0.14 19.95 15.64
CA GLU A 213 -0.99 20.79 15.22
C GLU A 213 -1.38 20.48 13.77
N PHE A 214 -2.65 20.13 13.56
CA PHE A 214 -3.19 19.91 12.22
C PHE A 214 -3.47 21.24 11.52
N PRO A 215 -3.34 21.31 10.18
CA PRO A 215 -3.66 22.52 9.42
C PRO A 215 -5.12 22.98 9.66
N SER A 216 -5.30 24.15 10.28
CA SER A 216 -6.62 24.61 10.79
C SER A 216 -7.62 24.96 9.67
N ASN A 217 -7.13 25.30 8.47
CA ASN A 217 -7.96 25.69 7.32
C ASN A 217 -8.05 24.59 6.24
N ASP A 218 -7.54 23.39 6.52
CA ASP A 218 -7.64 22.30 5.56
C ASP A 218 -8.94 21.50 5.76
N THR A 219 -9.80 21.57 4.76
CA THR A 219 -11.03 20.79 4.67
C THR A 219 -10.83 19.27 4.84
N LEU A 220 -9.66 18.72 4.50
CA LEU A 220 -9.35 17.29 4.60
C LEU A 220 -8.87 16.88 6.00
N ALA A 221 -8.77 17.82 6.95
CA ALA A 221 -8.30 17.56 8.32
C ALA A 221 -8.97 16.35 9.02
N PRO A 222 -10.28 16.06 8.86
CA PRO A 222 -10.88 14.87 9.46
C PRO A 222 -10.25 13.55 8.98
N ILE A 223 -9.81 13.50 7.73
CA ILE A 223 -9.12 12.33 7.16
C ILE A 223 -7.73 12.21 7.77
N TYR A 224 -6.98 13.31 7.83
CA TYR A 224 -5.63 13.33 8.41
C TYR A 224 -5.64 12.90 9.87
N LYS A 225 -6.62 13.41 10.64
CA LYS A 225 -6.84 13.01 12.04
C LYS A 225 -7.15 11.52 12.15
N SER A 226 -8.03 10.98 11.30
CA SER A 226 -8.36 9.55 11.30
C SER A 226 -7.14 8.68 10.99
N ILE A 227 -6.32 9.07 10.01
CA ILE A 227 -5.11 8.32 9.65
C ILE A 227 -4.08 8.40 10.78
N TRP A 228 -3.93 9.56 11.41
CA TRP A 228 -3.08 9.73 12.58
C TRP A 228 -3.52 8.82 13.73
N GLU A 229 -4.83 8.83 14.08
CA GLU A 229 -5.43 7.95 15.09
C GLU A 229 -5.19 6.48 14.78
N TRP A 230 -5.29 6.08 13.50
CA TRP A 230 -4.98 4.74 13.05
C TRP A 230 -3.48 4.42 13.22
N MET A 231 -2.57 5.29 12.77
CA MET A 231 -1.12 5.08 12.87
C MET A 231 -0.59 5.08 14.30
N THR A 232 -1.20 5.82 15.22
CA THR A 232 -0.84 5.80 16.65
C THR A 232 -1.62 4.77 17.45
N ASN A 233 -2.67 4.19 16.87
CA ASN A 233 -3.68 3.37 17.55
C ASN A 233 -4.25 4.06 18.81
N SER A 234 -4.48 5.38 18.74
CA SER A 234 -4.95 6.20 19.86
C SER A 234 -5.96 7.25 19.39
N LYS A 235 -7.09 7.40 20.09
CA LYS A 235 -8.09 8.43 19.76
C LYS A 235 -7.59 9.82 20.15
N LEU A 236 -7.82 10.82 19.29
CA LEU A 236 -7.52 12.21 19.63
C LEU A 236 -8.62 12.81 20.51
N ASN A 237 -8.23 13.47 21.60
CA ASN A 237 -9.14 14.24 22.45
C ASN A 237 -9.38 15.63 21.85
N LEU A 238 -10.09 15.69 20.73
CA LEU A 238 -10.41 16.96 20.08
C LEU A 238 -11.90 17.26 20.30
N ASN A 239 -12.19 18.42 20.90
CA ASN A 239 -13.51 19.05 20.87
C ASN A 239 -13.75 19.55 19.45
N ASP A 240 -13.99 18.63 18.52
CA ASP A 240 -14.55 19.00 17.23
C ASP A 240 -16.02 19.35 17.52
N ASP A 241 -16.36 20.64 17.61
CA ASP A 241 -17.75 21.15 17.66
C ASP A 241 -18.46 20.77 16.35
N LEU A 242 -18.78 19.48 16.23
CA LEU A 242 -19.31 18.89 14.99
C LEU A 242 -20.82 19.07 14.95
N ASP A 243 -21.30 19.71 13.90
CA ASP A 243 -22.70 19.64 13.53
C ASP A 243 -22.98 18.29 12.85
N VAL A 244 -23.35 17.28 13.66
CA VAL A 244 -23.72 15.95 13.18
C VAL A 244 -24.85 16.00 12.15
N THR A 245 -25.79 16.94 12.29
CA THR A 245 -26.93 17.09 11.37
C THR A 245 -26.44 17.56 10.00
N LEU A 246 -25.53 18.54 9.97
CA LEU A 246 -24.91 19.00 8.74
C LEU A 246 -24.14 17.87 8.04
N CYS A 247 -23.32 17.10 8.77
CA CYS A 247 -22.57 15.98 8.18
C CYS A 247 -23.51 14.92 7.58
N LYS A 248 -24.59 14.57 8.28
CA LYS A 248 -25.61 13.62 7.77
C LYS A 248 -26.23 14.09 6.46
N ASN A 249 -26.42 15.41 6.29
CA ASN A 249 -26.89 15.98 5.02
C ASN A 249 -25.81 15.99 3.94
N GLN A 250 -24.56 16.32 4.30
CA GLN A 250 -23.43 16.38 3.37
C GLN A 250 -23.04 15.04 2.76
N LEU A 251 -23.37 13.90 3.41
CA LEU A 251 -23.21 12.57 2.80
C LEU A 251 -23.98 12.40 1.48
N LYS A 252 -24.98 13.24 1.21
CA LYS A 252 -25.77 13.22 -0.04
C LYS A 252 -25.32 14.28 -1.05
N ASP A 253 -24.25 15.02 -0.77
CA ASP A 253 -23.73 16.08 -1.64
C ASP A 253 -23.30 15.51 -3.02
N ASN A 254 -23.29 16.33 -4.06
CA ASN A 254 -22.82 15.93 -5.37
C ASN A 254 -21.28 15.85 -5.47
N LYS A 255 -20.56 16.57 -4.61
CA LYS A 255 -19.09 16.59 -4.57
C LYS A 255 -18.56 15.47 -3.67
N GLU A 256 -17.72 14.59 -4.24
CA GLU A 256 -17.00 13.53 -3.51
C GLU A 256 -16.34 14.07 -2.24
N LYS A 257 -15.59 15.17 -2.37
CA LYS A 257 -14.86 15.77 -1.25
C LYS A 257 -15.75 16.06 -0.04
N ASN A 258 -16.96 16.59 -0.26
CA ASN A 258 -17.90 16.92 0.82
C ASN A 258 -18.42 15.64 1.50
N ARG A 259 -18.79 14.64 0.70
CA ARG A 259 -19.26 13.34 1.22
C ARG A 259 -18.17 12.63 2.02
N LEU A 260 -16.94 12.64 1.52
CA LEU A 260 -15.79 12.00 2.17
C LEU A 260 -15.47 12.64 3.53
N ILE A 261 -15.43 13.97 3.59
CA ILE A 261 -15.21 14.72 4.83
C ILE A 261 -16.29 14.37 5.86
N ALA A 262 -17.56 14.40 5.45
CA ALA A 262 -18.69 14.07 6.31
C ALA A 262 -18.63 12.63 6.84
N ALA A 263 -18.25 11.67 5.99
CA ALA A 263 -18.13 10.26 6.37
C ALA A 263 -17.08 10.06 7.48
N TYR A 264 -15.89 10.64 7.32
CA TYR A 264 -14.84 10.57 8.35
C TYR A 264 -15.22 11.31 9.64
N GLN A 265 -15.87 12.46 9.55
CA GLN A 265 -16.36 13.19 10.71
C GLN A 265 -17.36 12.36 11.52
N LEU A 266 -18.38 11.80 10.87
CA LEU A 266 -19.36 10.91 11.51
C LEU A 266 -18.69 9.67 12.11
N GLY A 267 -17.72 9.10 11.39
CA GLY A 267 -17.03 7.90 11.85
C GLY A 267 -16.23 8.14 13.14
N ARG A 268 -15.46 9.23 13.19
CA ARG A 268 -14.69 9.63 14.38
C ARG A 268 -15.58 9.96 15.59
N GLN A 269 -16.80 10.42 15.36
CA GLN A 269 -17.81 10.65 16.41
C GLN A 269 -18.56 9.37 16.84
N GLY A 270 -18.32 8.22 16.19
CA GLY A 270 -18.98 6.97 16.55
C GLY A 270 -20.41 6.82 16.03
N GLU A 271 -20.78 7.56 14.98
CA GLU A 271 -22.09 7.43 14.31
C GLU A 271 -22.15 6.18 13.38
N PHE A 272 -21.60 5.04 13.84
CA PHE A 272 -21.42 3.84 13.02
C PHE A 272 -22.74 3.19 12.61
N GLU A 273 -23.78 3.23 13.44
CA GLU A 273 -25.10 2.71 13.07
C GLU A 273 -25.71 3.49 11.92
N PHE A 274 -25.61 4.82 11.97
CA PHE A 274 -26.09 5.69 10.91
C PHE A 274 -25.31 5.44 9.62
N LEU A 275 -23.98 5.43 9.69
CA LEU A 275 -23.13 5.14 8.53
C LEU A 275 -23.43 3.76 7.93
N MET A 276 -23.61 2.73 8.74
CA MET A 276 -23.96 1.39 8.26
C MET A 276 -25.31 1.37 7.55
N ARG A 277 -26.33 2.02 8.12
CA ARG A 277 -27.65 2.13 7.47
C ARG A 277 -27.56 2.94 6.17
N SER A 278 -26.79 4.02 6.15
CA SER A 278 -26.58 4.81 4.93
C SER A 278 -25.84 4.02 3.86
N PHE A 279 -24.81 3.26 4.23
CA PHE A 279 -24.05 2.40 3.33
C PHE A 279 -24.94 1.36 2.64
N LEU A 280 -25.77 0.65 3.41
CA LEU A 280 -26.65 -0.40 2.87
C LEU A 280 -27.80 0.13 2.00
N ASN A 281 -28.20 1.39 2.19
CA ASN A 281 -29.32 2.01 1.46
C ASN A 281 -28.86 2.89 0.30
N GLU A 282 -27.55 3.02 0.05
CA GLU A 282 -27.02 3.87 -1.01
C GLU A 282 -26.83 3.06 -2.30
N PRO A 283 -27.67 3.28 -3.34
CA PRO A 283 -27.58 2.52 -4.58
C PRO A 283 -26.36 2.89 -5.43
N ASN A 284 -25.75 4.06 -5.21
CA ASN A 284 -24.55 4.46 -5.93
C ASN A 284 -23.29 3.93 -5.23
N GLN A 285 -22.60 2.99 -5.87
CA GLN A 285 -21.40 2.35 -5.32
C GLN A 285 -20.27 3.34 -4.98
N GLU A 286 -20.14 4.47 -5.68
CA GLU A 286 -19.13 5.49 -5.37
C GLU A 286 -19.44 6.18 -4.04
N ARG A 287 -20.71 6.56 -3.83
CA ARG A 287 -21.18 7.15 -2.57
C ARG A 287 -21.10 6.16 -1.41
N ALA A 288 -21.51 4.92 -1.65
CA ALA A 288 -21.43 3.85 -0.67
C ALA A 288 -19.97 3.59 -0.25
N ARG A 289 -19.03 3.62 -1.19
CA ARG A 289 -17.58 3.50 -0.91
C ARG A 289 -17.08 4.63 0.00
N GLU A 290 -17.53 5.87 -0.20
CA GLU A 290 -17.11 6.97 0.66
C GLU A 290 -17.64 6.83 2.10
N ILE A 291 -18.86 6.31 2.25
CA ILE A 291 -19.42 5.92 3.56
C ILE A 291 -18.57 4.79 4.17
N ALA A 292 -18.12 3.82 3.38
CA ALA A 292 -17.24 2.74 3.83
C ALA A 292 -15.90 3.27 4.37
N TYR A 293 -15.31 4.33 3.79
CA TYR A 293 -14.16 5.01 4.38
C TYR A 293 -14.46 5.62 5.75
N GLY A 294 -15.64 6.23 5.92
CA GLY A 294 -16.07 6.72 7.23
C GLY A 294 -16.18 5.60 8.26
N LEU A 295 -16.67 4.43 7.86
CA LEU A 295 -16.75 3.25 8.73
C LEU A 295 -15.36 2.77 9.20
N THR A 296 -14.29 2.95 8.42
CA THR A 296 -12.92 2.61 8.87
C THR A 296 -12.43 3.49 10.02
N ALA A 297 -13.06 4.65 10.27
CA ALA A 297 -12.76 5.46 11.46
C ALA A 297 -13.49 4.97 12.72
N CYS A 298 -14.52 4.14 12.56
CA CYS A 298 -15.29 3.55 13.67
C CYS A 298 -14.72 2.22 14.17
N VAL A 299 -13.91 1.53 13.36
CA VAL A 299 -13.59 0.12 13.60
C VAL A 299 -12.77 -0.12 14.85
N ASN A 300 -12.30 0.92 15.56
CA ASN A 300 -11.73 0.76 16.90
C ASN A 300 -12.79 0.53 18.01
N GLN A 301 -14.08 0.52 17.68
CA GLN A 301 -15.20 0.29 18.61
C GLN A 301 -15.79 -1.12 18.46
N ILE A 302 -15.92 -1.85 19.58
CA ILE A 302 -16.41 -3.24 19.59
C ILE A 302 -17.83 -3.39 19.01
N ASP A 303 -18.72 -2.43 19.26
CA ASP A 303 -20.10 -2.51 18.79
C ASP A 303 -20.21 -2.28 17.28
N ALA A 304 -19.30 -1.49 16.69
CA ALA A 304 -19.17 -1.37 15.24
C ALA A 304 -18.74 -2.71 14.61
N VAL A 305 -17.80 -3.44 15.23
CA VAL A 305 -17.35 -4.76 14.76
C VAL A 305 -18.47 -5.80 14.85
N LYS A 306 -19.26 -5.80 15.94
CA LYS A 306 -20.43 -6.69 16.06
C LYS A 306 -21.47 -6.40 14.97
N LEU A 307 -21.74 -5.11 14.69
CA LEU A 307 -22.66 -4.73 13.63
C LEU A 307 -22.14 -5.18 12.26
N LEU A 308 -20.84 -5.03 11.98
CA LEU A 308 -20.20 -5.53 10.76
C LEU A 308 -20.37 -7.05 10.62
N ASN A 309 -20.21 -7.84 11.70
CA ASN A 309 -20.45 -9.29 11.67
C ASN A 309 -21.89 -9.61 11.29
N ILE A 310 -22.87 -8.95 11.92
CA ILE A 310 -24.30 -9.14 11.64
C ILE A 310 -24.60 -8.83 10.17
N THR A 311 -24.14 -7.67 9.69
CA THR A 311 -24.36 -7.24 8.31
C THR A 311 -23.68 -8.19 7.32
N LEU A 312 -22.43 -8.58 7.58
CA LEU A 312 -21.69 -9.49 6.69
C LEU A 312 -22.39 -10.84 6.58
N LYS A 313 -22.89 -11.41 7.69
CA LYS A 313 -23.66 -12.67 7.67
C LYS A 313 -24.85 -12.59 6.71
N GLY A 314 -25.63 -11.50 6.78
CA GLY A 314 -26.80 -11.26 5.94
C GLY A 314 -26.49 -10.82 4.50
N ALA A 315 -25.30 -10.32 4.22
CA ALA A 315 -24.94 -9.76 2.92
C ALA A 315 -24.88 -10.82 1.81
N THR A 316 -25.60 -10.61 0.72
CA THR A 316 -25.57 -11.46 -0.48
C THR A 316 -24.80 -10.81 -1.64
N GLU A 317 -24.81 -9.49 -1.72
CA GLU A 317 -24.14 -8.72 -2.77
C GLU A 317 -22.63 -8.68 -2.54
N ASN A 318 -21.85 -9.05 -3.57
CA ASN A 318 -20.40 -9.07 -3.50
C ASN A 318 -19.80 -7.67 -3.23
N PHE A 319 -20.42 -6.59 -3.68
CA PHE A 319 -19.99 -5.23 -3.35
C PHE A 319 -20.05 -4.95 -1.84
N VAL A 320 -21.14 -5.34 -1.19
CA VAL A 320 -21.32 -5.19 0.26
C VAL A 320 -20.30 -6.05 1.01
N VAL A 321 -20.15 -7.32 0.61
CA VAL A 321 -19.17 -8.25 1.19
C VAL A 321 -17.75 -7.70 1.08
N GLY A 322 -17.34 -7.22 -0.09
CA GLY A 322 -16.01 -6.66 -0.30
C GLY A 322 -15.76 -5.37 0.43
N SER A 323 -16.75 -4.48 0.51
CA SER A 323 -16.62 -3.24 1.27
C SER A 323 -16.48 -3.50 2.77
N ILE A 324 -17.23 -4.46 3.31
CA ILE A 324 -17.08 -4.89 4.71
C ILE A 324 -15.73 -5.59 4.93
N GLY A 325 -15.27 -6.42 3.98
CA GLY A 325 -13.92 -6.97 3.98
C GLY A 325 -12.85 -5.87 4.04
N PHE A 326 -13.00 -4.81 3.25
CA PHE A 326 -12.10 -3.67 3.29
C PHE A 326 -12.10 -3.01 4.68
N ILE A 327 -13.29 -2.75 5.24
CA ILE A 327 -13.42 -2.17 6.59
C ILE A 327 -12.73 -3.06 7.65
N PHE A 328 -12.88 -4.38 7.58
CA PHE A 328 -12.18 -5.31 8.47
C PHE A 328 -10.66 -5.33 8.27
N SER A 329 -10.18 -5.16 7.03
CA SER A 329 -8.74 -5.06 6.76
C SER A 329 -8.09 -3.81 7.37
N GLU A 330 -8.89 -2.81 7.75
CA GLU A 330 -8.43 -1.59 8.41
C GLU A 330 -8.54 -1.63 9.96
N LEU A 331 -8.92 -2.78 10.53
CA LEU A 331 -9.13 -2.97 11.96
C LEU A 331 -7.82 -2.96 12.77
N THR A 332 -7.83 -2.30 13.94
CA THR A 332 -6.72 -2.31 14.93
C THR A 332 -7.12 -2.78 16.34
N ILE A 333 -8.38 -3.18 16.59
CA ILE A 333 -8.84 -3.67 17.92
C ILE A 333 -8.34 -5.08 18.20
N LYS A 334 -7.93 -5.34 19.45
CA LYS A 334 -7.60 -6.67 19.98
C LYS A 334 -8.73 -7.39 20.76
N CYS A 335 -10.03 -7.28 20.41
CA CYS A 335 -11.10 -7.99 21.14
C CYS A 335 -11.26 -9.47 20.70
N ASP A 336 -11.13 -10.44 21.61
CA ASP A 336 -10.94 -11.86 21.27
C ASP A 336 -12.15 -12.56 20.64
N ASP A 337 -13.32 -12.52 21.28
CA ASP A 337 -14.46 -13.34 20.86
C ASP A 337 -15.05 -12.90 19.52
N VAL A 338 -15.16 -11.58 19.31
CA VAL A 338 -15.77 -11.02 18.10
C VAL A 338 -14.90 -11.26 16.86
N ILE A 339 -13.58 -11.28 17.00
CA ILE A 339 -12.66 -11.41 15.86
C ILE A 339 -12.64 -12.84 15.31
N LYS A 340 -12.69 -13.87 16.17
CA LYS A 340 -12.79 -15.27 15.70
C LYS A 340 -14.07 -15.47 14.88
N GLU A 341 -15.19 -14.96 15.39
CA GLU A 341 -16.45 -14.96 14.66
C GLU A 341 -16.33 -14.23 13.31
N SER A 342 -15.68 -13.05 13.26
CA SER A 342 -15.44 -12.32 12.01
C SER A 342 -14.67 -13.14 10.98
N ILE A 343 -13.60 -13.84 11.41
CA ILE A 343 -12.79 -14.70 10.55
C ILE A 343 -13.63 -15.83 9.95
N ASP A 344 -14.42 -16.53 10.78
CA ASP A 344 -15.26 -17.64 10.31
C ASP A 344 -16.30 -17.18 9.28
N ILE A 345 -16.94 -16.02 9.52
CA ILE A 345 -17.90 -15.44 8.56
C ILE A 345 -17.19 -15.08 7.26
N LEU A 346 -16.01 -14.45 7.31
CA LEU A 346 -15.25 -14.06 6.12
C LEU A 346 -14.82 -15.28 5.29
N ILE A 347 -14.33 -16.34 5.93
CA ILE A 347 -13.97 -17.59 5.25
C ILE A 347 -15.21 -18.19 4.56
N ASN A 348 -16.35 -18.23 5.25
CA ASN A 348 -17.59 -18.71 4.67
C ASN A 348 -18.00 -17.87 3.45
N LYS A 349 -17.93 -16.53 3.54
CA LYS A 349 -18.28 -15.64 2.42
C LYS A 349 -17.37 -15.85 1.23
N VAL A 350 -16.05 -15.89 1.43
CA VAL A 350 -15.04 -16.13 0.38
C VAL A 350 -15.27 -17.45 -0.34
N ASN A 351 -15.75 -18.48 0.36
CA ASN A 351 -16.08 -19.78 -0.22
C ASN A 351 -17.38 -19.79 -1.03
N ASN A 352 -18.31 -18.86 -0.75
CA ASN A 352 -19.67 -18.86 -1.29
C ASN A 352 -20.02 -17.56 -2.06
N LEU A 353 -19.01 -16.81 -2.55
CA LEU A 353 -19.23 -15.60 -3.33
C LEU A 353 -20.00 -15.91 -4.61
N GLN A 354 -20.94 -15.02 -4.95
CA GLN A 354 -21.65 -15.10 -6.22
C GLN A 354 -20.68 -14.96 -7.39
N ASN A 355 -20.99 -15.60 -8.51
CA ASN A 355 -20.17 -15.48 -9.71
C ASN A 355 -20.59 -14.26 -10.54
N ASP A 356 -20.21 -13.07 -10.06
CA ASP A 356 -20.47 -11.79 -10.72
C ASP A 356 -19.16 -11.00 -10.94
N GLU A 357 -19.28 -9.80 -11.52
CA GLU A 357 -18.15 -8.89 -11.77
C GLU A 357 -17.44 -8.40 -10.48
N MET A 358 -18.14 -8.41 -9.34
CA MET A 358 -17.65 -7.95 -8.04
C MET A 358 -16.99 -9.06 -7.21
N LYS A 359 -17.00 -10.30 -7.71
CA LYS A 359 -16.38 -11.45 -7.03
C LYS A 359 -14.91 -11.22 -6.71
N TYR A 360 -14.15 -10.66 -7.65
CA TYR A 360 -12.74 -10.35 -7.47
C TYR A 360 -12.53 -9.33 -6.33
N PHE A 361 -13.35 -8.28 -6.33
CA PHE A 361 -13.33 -7.23 -5.32
C PHE A 361 -13.64 -7.80 -3.93
N ALA A 362 -14.72 -8.56 -3.80
CA ALA A 362 -15.12 -9.21 -2.55
C ALA A 362 -14.04 -10.13 -2.00
N ARG A 363 -13.52 -11.02 -2.86
CA ARG A 363 -12.46 -11.96 -2.52
C ARG A 363 -11.20 -11.23 -2.04
N THR A 364 -10.75 -10.23 -2.79
CA THR A 364 -9.52 -9.48 -2.50
C THR A 364 -9.56 -8.89 -1.10
N HIS A 365 -10.63 -8.17 -0.79
CA HIS A 365 -10.74 -7.48 0.49
C HIS A 365 -11.04 -8.42 1.65
N CYS A 366 -11.80 -9.50 1.44
CA CYS A 366 -11.99 -10.51 2.48
C CYS A 366 -10.70 -11.28 2.80
N CYS A 367 -9.85 -11.60 1.81
CA CYS A 367 -8.55 -12.22 2.05
C CYS A 367 -7.60 -11.30 2.83
N ASP A 368 -7.56 -10.00 2.49
CA ASP A 368 -6.79 -8.98 3.23
C ASP A 368 -7.32 -8.85 4.68
N ALA A 369 -8.64 -8.89 4.86
CA ALA A 369 -9.30 -8.89 6.16
C ALA A 369 -8.90 -10.11 7.01
N ILE A 370 -9.02 -11.33 6.48
CA ILE A 370 -8.67 -12.55 7.21
C ILE A 370 -7.21 -12.49 7.67
N ALA A 371 -6.28 -12.12 6.78
CA ALA A 371 -4.87 -12.00 7.14
C ALA A 371 -4.62 -10.93 8.22
N THR A 372 -5.32 -9.81 8.14
CA THR A 372 -5.28 -8.75 9.15
C THR A 372 -5.76 -9.25 10.51
N LEU A 373 -6.95 -9.86 10.55
CA LEU A 373 -7.56 -10.35 11.79
C LEU A 373 -6.75 -11.48 12.44
N CYS A 374 -6.22 -12.41 11.64
CA CYS A 374 -5.32 -13.45 12.14
C CYS A 374 -4.02 -12.87 12.71
N THR A 375 -3.46 -11.82 12.10
CA THR A 375 -2.27 -11.13 12.61
C THR A 375 -2.55 -10.46 13.96
N VAL A 376 -3.66 -9.72 14.05
CA VAL A 376 -4.12 -9.05 15.29
C VAL A 376 -4.32 -10.04 16.44
N LYS A 377 -4.73 -11.28 16.13
CA LYS A 377 -4.96 -12.34 17.12
C LYS A 377 -3.81 -13.31 17.31
N ASN A 378 -2.71 -13.11 16.60
CA ASN A 378 -1.62 -14.07 16.58
C ASN A 378 -2.11 -15.50 16.30
N LEU A 379 -3.09 -15.65 15.38
CA LEU A 379 -3.65 -16.92 14.97
C LEU A 379 -2.91 -17.46 13.74
N GLU A 380 -2.78 -18.78 13.71
CA GLU A 380 -2.31 -19.48 12.53
C GLU A 380 -3.42 -19.60 11.49
N MET A 381 -3.04 -19.61 10.22
CA MET A 381 -3.96 -19.73 9.11
C MET A 381 -3.45 -20.78 8.12
N ASP A 382 -4.32 -21.72 7.74
CA ASP A 382 -4.04 -22.63 6.64
C ASP A 382 -4.01 -21.85 5.31
N TYR A 383 -2.91 -21.98 4.58
CA TYR A 383 -2.73 -21.29 3.30
C TYR A 383 -3.78 -21.69 2.25
N THR A 384 -4.42 -22.85 2.37
CA THR A 384 -5.48 -23.34 1.45
C THR A 384 -6.69 -22.43 1.37
N ILE A 385 -6.94 -21.63 2.41
CA ILE A 385 -7.99 -20.60 2.42
C ILE A 385 -7.80 -19.63 1.24
N VAL A 386 -6.55 -19.30 0.91
CA VAL A 386 -6.20 -18.33 -0.14
C VAL A 386 -5.49 -18.96 -1.34
N SER A 387 -4.89 -20.15 -1.22
CA SER A 387 -4.07 -20.76 -2.28
C SER A 387 -4.88 -21.16 -3.51
N LYS A 388 -6.15 -21.51 -3.32
CA LYS A 388 -7.09 -21.79 -4.42
C LYS A 388 -7.26 -20.63 -5.41
N PHE A 389 -6.86 -19.41 -5.04
CA PHE A 389 -6.95 -18.22 -5.90
C PHE A 389 -5.65 -17.91 -6.64
N PHE A 390 -4.58 -18.66 -6.39
CA PHE A 390 -3.27 -18.38 -6.98
C PHE A 390 -3.24 -18.51 -8.49
N TYR A 391 -4.11 -19.32 -9.07
CA TYR A 391 -4.13 -19.63 -10.50
C TYR A 391 -4.97 -18.65 -11.33
N ASP A 392 -5.87 -17.88 -10.71
CA ASP A 392 -6.90 -17.08 -11.40
C ASP A 392 -6.30 -15.94 -12.25
N SER A 393 -5.80 -14.88 -11.61
CA SER A 393 -5.14 -13.75 -12.29
C SER A 393 -3.85 -13.33 -11.60
N ILE A 394 -3.03 -12.50 -12.23
CA ILE A 394 -1.80 -11.96 -11.60
C ILE A 394 -2.17 -11.11 -10.38
N GLN A 395 -3.27 -10.35 -10.47
CA GLN A 395 -3.72 -9.47 -9.41
C GLN A 395 -4.31 -10.26 -8.23
N GLU A 396 -5.04 -11.34 -8.47
CA GLU A 396 -5.51 -12.24 -7.40
C GLU A 396 -4.36 -12.93 -6.70
N ASN A 397 -3.37 -13.35 -7.50
CA ASN A 397 -2.14 -13.94 -6.98
C ASN A 397 -1.36 -12.94 -6.11
N ASP A 398 -1.20 -11.68 -6.55
CA ASP A 398 -0.55 -10.62 -5.77
C ASP A 398 -1.22 -10.41 -4.41
N VAL A 399 -2.55 -10.21 -4.39
CA VAL A 399 -3.30 -10.00 -3.14
C VAL A 399 -3.15 -11.19 -2.20
N SER A 400 -3.37 -12.40 -2.70
CA SER A 400 -3.34 -13.60 -1.86
C SER A 400 -1.95 -13.84 -1.27
N LEU A 401 -0.90 -13.56 -2.04
CA LEU A 401 0.50 -13.67 -1.58
C LEU A 401 0.90 -12.53 -0.63
N ARG A 402 0.36 -11.32 -0.80
CA ARG A 402 0.51 -10.24 0.20
C ARG A 402 -0.14 -10.60 1.52
N SER A 403 -1.36 -11.15 1.49
CA SER A 403 -2.06 -11.65 2.68
C SER A 403 -1.23 -12.71 3.43
N LEU A 404 -0.62 -13.66 2.70
CA LEU A 404 0.29 -14.64 3.32
C LEU A 404 1.59 -14.01 3.82
N SER A 405 2.18 -13.07 3.06
CA SER A 405 3.38 -12.34 3.47
C SER A 405 3.16 -11.56 4.77
N LYS A 406 1.95 -11.03 4.98
CA LYS A 406 1.53 -10.37 6.21
C LYS A 406 1.52 -11.31 7.41
N LEU A 407 0.98 -12.51 7.23
CA LEU A 407 0.94 -13.54 8.28
C LEU A 407 2.32 -14.10 8.62
N GLY A 408 3.21 -14.20 7.63
CA GLY A 408 4.58 -14.66 7.81
C GLY A 408 4.63 -16.06 8.44
N PRO A 409 5.35 -16.27 9.56
CA PRO A 409 5.47 -17.59 10.20
C PRO A 409 4.15 -18.23 10.66
N ARG A 410 3.06 -17.47 10.71
CA ARG A 410 1.71 -17.96 11.10
C ARG A 410 1.01 -18.74 9.98
N VAL A 411 1.59 -18.78 8.78
CA VAL A 411 1.04 -19.57 7.67
C VAL A 411 1.37 -21.04 7.88
N GLN A 412 0.33 -21.87 7.97
CA GLN A 412 0.46 -23.31 7.91
C GLN A 412 0.51 -23.76 6.44
N LEU A 413 1.64 -24.34 6.05
CA LEU A 413 1.83 -24.96 4.73
C LEU A 413 1.46 -26.44 4.82
N SER A 414 0.19 -26.75 4.60
CA SER A 414 -0.33 -28.13 4.58
C SER A 414 0.08 -28.90 3.32
N ASP A 415 0.37 -28.20 2.23
CA ASP A 415 0.92 -28.74 0.98
C ASP A 415 1.87 -27.71 0.32
N MET A 416 2.80 -28.22 -0.49
CA MET A 416 3.84 -27.47 -1.17
C MET A 416 3.57 -27.30 -2.68
N SER A 417 2.65 -28.10 -3.25
CA SER A 417 2.47 -28.19 -4.70
C SER A 417 2.13 -26.85 -5.36
N THR A 418 1.34 -26.01 -4.69
CA THR A 418 0.90 -24.73 -5.25
C THR A 418 2.06 -23.75 -5.44
N PHE A 419 2.97 -23.68 -4.46
CA PHE A 419 4.15 -22.82 -4.55
C PHE A 419 5.15 -23.37 -5.57
N GLU A 420 5.35 -24.68 -5.62
CA GLU A 420 6.20 -25.32 -6.63
C GLU A 420 5.67 -25.08 -8.05
N ASP A 421 4.35 -25.20 -8.25
CA ASP A 421 3.71 -24.91 -9.53
C ASP A 421 3.92 -23.45 -9.95
N ILE A 422 3.76 -22.49 -9.04
CA ILE A 422 4.02 -21.09 -9.37
C ILE A 422 5.48 -20.89 -9.78
N LEU A 423 6.43 -21.42 -9.00
CA LEU A 423 7.85 -21.20 -9.20
C LEU A 423 8.38 -21.87 -10.49
N TYR A 424 7.91 -23.08 -10.80
CA TYR A 424 8.45 -23.89 -11.89
C TYR A 424 7.61 -23.88 -13.17
N LYS A 425 6.29 -23.63 -13.08
CA LYS A 425 5.36 -23.80 -14.22
C LYS A 425 4.67 -22.51 -14.67
N SER A 426 4.59 -21.46 -13.83
CA SER A 426 3.76 -20.28 -14.18
C SER A 426 4.27 -19.51 -15.39
N GLY A 427 5.59 -19.44 -15.59
CA GLY A 427 6.24 -18.60 -16.61
C GLY A 427 6.09 -17.09 -16.36
N ASP A 428 5.31 -16.67 -15.36
CA ASP A 428 5.01 -15.27 -15.07
C ASP A 428 5.95 -14.73 -13.99
N ARG A 429 6.75 -13.73 -14.38
CA ARG A 429 7.75 -13.12 -13.50
C ARG A 429 7.20 -12.49 -12.22
N TYR A 430 5.96 -11.99 -12.24
CA TYR A 430 5.35 -11.37 -11.06
C TYR A 430 4.88 -12.43 -10.09
N ARG A 431 4.20 -13.48 -10.58
CA ARG A 431 3.76 -14.61 -9.75
C ARG A 431 4.94 -15.28 -9.05
N ILE A 432 6.03 -15.54 -9.79
CA ILE A 432 7.27 -16.11 -9.23
C ILE A 432 7.84 -15.17 -8.16
N GLY A 433 7.95 -13.86 -8.46
CA GLY A 433 8.47 -12.88 -7.51
C GLY A 433 7.67 -12.82 -6.20
N TYR A 434 6.34 -12.73 -6.29
CA TYR A 434 5.46 -12.72 -5.13
C TYR A 434 5.58 -14.01 -4.31
N ALA A 435 5.68 -15.17 -4.96
CA ALA A 435 5.85 -16.45 -4.29
C ALA A 435 7.17 -16.52 -3.52
N ILE A 436 8.28 -16.08 -4.12
CA ILE A 436 9.59 -16.02 -3.45
C ILE A 436 9.53 -15.13 -2.21
N GLN A 437 8.95 -13.93 -2.34
CA GLN A 437 8.80 -12.99 -1.23
C GLN A 437 7.93 -13.56 -0.10
N THR A 438 6.87 -14.27 -0.45
CA THR A 438 5.95 -14.90 0.50
C THR A 438 6.64 -16.04 1.24
N LEU A 439 7.30 -16.97 0.54
CA LEU A 439 8.03 -18.07 1.17
C LEU A 439 9.13 -17.55 2.09
N LYS A 440 9.84 -16.48 1.68
CA LYS A 440 10.87 -15.84 2.51
C LYS A 440 10.26 -15.30 3.81
N ARG A 441 9.03 -14.81 3.77
CA ARG A 441 8.31 -14.30 4.94
C ARG A 441 7.78 -15.39 5.85
N ILE A 442 7.30 -16.49 5.29
CA ILE A 442 6.84 -17.64 6.06
C ILE A 442 8.01 -18.21 6.88
N ASN A 443 9.20 -18.30 6.28
CA ASN A 443 10.46 -18.58 6.97
C ASN A 443 10.42 -19.82 7.90
N ASN A 444 9.65 -20.84 7.52
CA ASN A 444 9.68 -22.15 8.16
C ASN A 444 10.54 -23.13 7.35
N PRO A 445 10.95 -24.29 7.92
CA PRO A 445 11.82 -25.23 7.22
C PRO A 445 11.31 -25.67 5.84
N GLN A 446 10.00 -25.85 5.67
CA GLN A 446 9.43 -26.24 4.38
C GLN A 446 9.57 -25.13 3.33
N SER A 447 9.26 -23.89 3.70
CA SER A 447 9.39 -22.72 2.82
C SER A 447 10.84 -22.45 2.41
N CYS A 448 11.79 -22.58 3.35
CA CYS A 448 13.22 -22.45 3.08
C CYS A 448 13.70 -23.54 2.12
N ASN A 449 13.26 -24.80 2.31
CA ASN A 449 13.62 -25.90 1.43
C ASN A 449 13.14 -25.68 -0.01
N ILE A 450 11.92 -25.16 -0.23
CA ILE A 450 11.45 -24.80 -1.58
C ILE A 450 12.35 -23.73 -2.19
N LEU A 451 12.63 -22.66 -1.44
CA LEU A 451 13.44 -21.55 -1.93
C LEU A 451 14.84 -22.01 -2.33
N ILE A 452 15.51 -22.81 -1.49
CA ILE A 452 16.85 -23.34 -1.78
C ILE A 452 16.82 -24.18 -3.06
N ARG A 453 15.88 -25.13 -3.18
CA ARG A 453 15.73 -25.97 -4.41
C ARG A 453 15.46 -25.15 -5.66
N TYR A 454 14.68 -24.08 -5.53
CA TYR A 454 14.42 -23.17 -6.64
C TYR A 454 15.70 -22.43 -7.02
N LEU A 455 16.40 -21.84 -6.05
CA LEU A 455 17.64 -21.10 -6.26
C LEU A 455 18.75 -21.95 -6.90
N GLU A 456 18.90 -23.20 -6.48
CA GLU A 456 19.86 -24.16 -7.07
C GLU A 456 19.64 -24.39 -8.58
N LYS A 457 18.41 -24.21 -9.06
CA LYS A 457 18.05 -24.34 -10.48
C LYS A 457 18.06 -23.00 -11.22
N THR A 458 18.19 -21.89 -10.51
CA THR A 458 18.27 -20.57 -11.13
C THR A 458 19.70 -20.25 -11.55
N ARG A 459 19.85 -19.42 -12.59
CA ARG A 459 21.16 -18.89 -13.00
C ARG A 459 21.69 -18.00 -11.89
N TRP A 460 22.71 -18.48 -11.17
CA TRP A 460 23.35 -17.76 -10.07
C TRP A 460 24.63 -17.02 -10.49
N ASP A 461 25.27 -17.46 -11.58
CA ASP A 461 26.44 -16.79 -12.15
C ASP A 461 26.03 -15.68 -13.13
N TYR A 462 26.35 -14.44 -12.75
CA TYR A 462 26.11 -13.23 -13.53
C TYR A 462 27.24 -12.90 -14.50
N CYS A 463 28.44 -13.46 -14.30
CA CYS A 463 29.63 -13.24 -15.13
C CYS A 463 29.62 -14.16 -16.37
N THR A 464 29.15 -15.41 -16.20
CA THR A 464 29.06 -16.36 -17.30
C THR A 464 27.96 -15.93 -18.27
N THR A 465 28.34 -15.48 -19.45
CA THR A 465 27.45 -15.09 -20.56
C THR A 465 27.88 -15.81 -21.85
N VAL A 466 27.10 -15.70 -22.93
CA VAL A 466 27.53 -16.20 -24.25
C VAL A 466 28.85 -15.54 -24.69
N GLU A 467 29.06 -14.28 -24.30
CA GLU A 467 30.24 -13.49 -24.66
C GLU A 467 31.42 -13.70 -23.68
N ASN A 468 31.16 -14.21 -22.48
CA ASN A 468 32.16 -14.55 -21.47
C ASN A 468 31.80 -15.89 -20.79
N PRO A 469 32.15 -17.03 -21.38
CA PRO A 469 31.68 -18.35 -20.93
C PRO A 469 32.42 -18.93 -19.71
N TYR A 470 33.43 -18.23 -19.17
CA TYR A 470 34.30 -18.70 -18.09
C TYR A 470 34.49 -17.66 -16.99
#